data_AF-A0A2G4K7S6-F1
#
_entry.id   AF-A0A2G4K7S6-F1
#
_cell.length_a   1.000
_cell.length_b   1.000
_cell.length_c   1.000
_cell.angle_alpha   90.00
_cell.angle_beta   90.00
_cell.angle_gamma   90.00
#
_symmetry.space_group_name_H-M   'P 1'
#
loop_
_entity.id
_entity.type
_entity.pdbx_description
1 polymer ?
#
loop_
_entity_poly.entity_id
_entity_poly.type
_entity_poly.pdbx_seq_one_letter_code
_entity_poly.pdbx_strand_id
1 'polypeptide(L)'
;MSSGAVFIHSGWRCSSTYIWHRFRAAPNVRAYYEPWHEQLARVTAEAILAETPENSGLRHPGGNEPYLKEFEVVLDPAGGVRGFDASFALDRYWIEPEASDLAQQAYVQGLIDAARSRDEIPVLACCRTLGRAGWLKRRFGGFHIVLVRDPIQQWLSFYSLRRRPRPTYFELCHYVLLSEMTACRVAARRVLGGDFESAGSLAQRLAVVRRRFKRSPARLSFQVFLAVWLASHLKALPHADLVIDVDRLARDQAYARDVEGAIAAGSGLRPDFSDCRAPAPHGIAPPVEWRQAARAVVDAMDLREAIVGPGAPPILFRKLAPALAALPDARAGITMRIAEALGGLIGGAALARLQARVRRA
;
A
#
# COMPACT_ATOMS: atom_id res chain seq x y z
N MET A 1 -16.39 7.82 -28.12
CA MET A 1 -16.58 7.20 -26.79
C MET A 1 -15.98 8.16 -25.78
N SER A 2 -16.74 8.72 -24.83
CA SER A 2 -16.11 9.51 -23.76
C SER A 2 -15.30 8.54 -22.88
N SER A 3 -14.03 8.83 -22.63
CA SER A 3 -13.21 8.01 -21.74
C SER A 3 -13.79 8.06 -20.32
N GLY A 4 -13.94 6.90 -19.69
CA GLY A 4 -14.37 6.80 -18.29
C GLY A 4 -13.35 7.44 -17.33
N ALA A 5 -13.75 7.61 -16.07
CA ALA A 5 -12.83 8.04 -15.02
C ALA A 5 -11.70 7.02 -14.82
N VAL A 6 -10.53 7.49 -14.40
CA VAL A 6 -9.42 6.61 -14.00
C VAL A 6 -9.27 6.68 -12.48
N PHE A 7 -9.27 5.51 -11.83
CA PHE A 7 -9.07 5.39 -10.40
C PHE A 7 -7.72 4.72 -10.12
N ILE A 8 -6.89 5.36 -9.29
CA ILE A 8 -5.59 4.82 -8.88
C ILE A 8 -5.66 4.51 -7.39
N HIS A 9 -5.71 3.23 -7.08
CA HIS A 9 -5.78 2.68 -5.74
C HIS A 9 -4.39 2.29 -5.25
N SER A 10 -4.04 2.70 -4.04
CA SER A 10 -2.73 2.41 -3.47
C SER A 10 -2.79 2.31 -1.95
N GLY A 11 -1.72 1.81 -1.35
CA GLY A 11 -1.46 2.03 0.09
C GLY A 11 -0.55 3.24 0.29
N TRP A 12 -0.47 3.75 1.52
CA TRP A 12 0.49 4.82 1.84
C TRP A 12 1.93 4.41 1.47
N ARG A 13 2.70 5.35 0.93
CA ARG A 13 4.10 5.13 0.52
C ARG A 13 4.26 4.07 -0.60
N CYS A 14 3.26 3.91 -1.46
CA CYS A 14 3.28 2.99 -2.61
C CYS A 14 3.53 3.75 -3.94
N SER A 15 4.39 4.78 -3.93
CA SER A 15 4.72 5.61 -5.11
C SER A 15 3.52 6.27 -5.82
N SER A 16 2.37 6.35 -5.16
CA SER A 16 1.13 6.90 -5.72
C SER A 16 1.27 8.35 -6.18
N THR A 17 2.03 9.17 -5.47
CA THR A 17 2.30 10.56 -5.86
C THR A 17 3.06 10.66 -7.17
N TYR A 18 4.05 9.79 -7.43
CA TYR A 18 4.76 9.76 -8.71
C TYR A 18 3.79 9.38 -9.84
N ILE A 19 3.06 8.28 -9.67
CA ILE A 19 2.10 7.82 -10.69
C ILE A 19 1.06 8.92 -10.97
N TRP A 20 0.43 9.47 -9.93
CA TRP A 20 -0.52 10.59 -10.04
C TRP A 20 0.07 11.77 -10.81
N HIS A 21 1.31 12.17 -10.50
CA HIS A 21 1.97 13.27 -11.19
C HIS A 21 2.15 12.99 -12.69
N ARG A 22 2.44 11.74 -13.09
CA ARG A 22 2.56 11.38 -14.51
C ARG A 22 1.21 11.45 -15.24
N PHE A 23 0.10 11.17 -14.56
CA PHE A 23 -1.24 11.42 -15.10
C PHE A 23 -1.57 12.92 -15.14
N ARG A 24 -1.21 13.68 -14.10
CA ARG A 24 -1.41 15.14 -14.03
C ARG A 24 -0.73 15.87 -15.19
N ALA A 25 0.45 15.41 -15.59
CA ALA A 25 1.20 15.97 -16.71
C ALA A 25 0.61 15.63 -18.10
N ALA A 26 -0.36 14.71 -18.19
CA ALA A 26 -1.00 14.39 -19.46
C ALA A 26 -2.01 15.47 -19.88
N PRO A 27 -2.17 15.72 -21.19
CA PRO A 27 -3.10 16.73 -21.69
C PRO A 27 -4.55 16.35 -21.35
N ASN A 28 -5.39 17.36 -21.12
CA ASN A 28 -6.82 17.23 -20.86
C ASN A 28 -7.15 16.30 -19.68
N VAL A 29 -6.32 16.31 -18.64
CA VAL A 29 -6.53 15.53 -17.41
C VAL A 29 -6.78 16.44 -16.23
N ARG A 30 -7.78 16.10 -15.42
CA ARG A 30 -7.93 16.62 -14.06
C ARG A 30 -7.57 15.53 -13.06
N ALA A 31 -6.36 15.60 -12.53
CA ALA A 31 -5.83 14.60 -11.61
C ALA A 31 -6.02 15.02 -10.16
N TYR A 32 -7.08 14.55 -9.51
CA TYR A 32 -7.33 14.77 -8.09
C TYR A 32 -6.37 13.97 -7.21
N TYR A 33 -5.54 14.67 -6.44
CA TYR A 33 -4.61 14.08 -5.47
C TYR A 33 -5.30 13.81 -4.13
N GLU A 34 -5.27 12.55 -3.69
CA GLU A 34 -5.81 12.09 -2.41
C GLU A 34 -7.25 12.60 -2.12
N PRO A 35 -8.25 12.38 -3.01
CA PRO A 35 -9.64 12.86 -2.84
C PRO A 35 -10.39 12.29 -1.62
N TRP A 36 -9.75 11.48 -0.78
CA TRP A 36 -10.27 11.01 0.50
C TRP A 36 -9.44 11.50 1.70
N HIS A 37 -8.59 12.52 1.52
CA HIS A 37 -7.82 13.07 2.63
C HIS A 37 -8.72 13.91 3.55
N GLU A 38 -8.64 13.70 4.87
CA GLU A 38 -9.49 14.39 5.84
C GLU A 38 -9.35 15.93 5.83
N GLN A 39 -8.22 16.43 5.31
CA GLN A 39 -7.96 17.87 5.16
C GLN A 39 -8.94 18.56 4.21
N LEU A 40 -9.51 17.81 3.26
CA LEU A 40 -10.46 18.35 2.29
C LEU A 40 -11.75 18.84 2.94
N ALA A 41 -12.04 18.45 4.19
CA ALA A 41 -13.19 18.95 4.94
C ALA A 41 -13.06 20.43 5.35
N ARG A 42 -11.84 21.00 5.30
CA ARG A 42 -11.55 22.36 5.80
C ARG A 42 -10.58 23.15 4.93
N VAL A 43 -10.10 22.58 3.83
CA VAL A 43 -9.13 23.24 2.96
C VAL A 43 -9.71 24.55 2.41
N THR A 44 -8.89 25.60 2.33
CA THR A 44 -9.26 26.90 1.75
C THR A 44 -8.48 27.15 0.47
N ALA A 45 -8.91 28.11 -0.35
CA ALA A 45 -8.17 28.49 -1.55
C ALA A 45 -6.74 28.93 -1.22
N GLU A 46 -6.57 29.69 -0.13
CA GLU A 46 -5.24 30.09 0.37
C GLU A 46 -4.38 28.88 0.75
N ALA A 47 -4.95 27.89 1.46
CA ALA A 47 -4.23 26.67 1.83
C ALA A 47 -3.83 25.84 0.60
N ILE A 48 -4.68 25.79 -0.43
CA ILE A 48 -4.36 25.15 -1.70
C ILE A 48 -3.13 25.82 -2.31
N LEU A 49 -3.11 27.15 -2.44
CA LEU A 49 -2.00 27.88 -3.06
C LEU A 49 -0.69 27.73 -2.29
N ALA A 50 -0.75 27.51 -0.97
CA ALA A 50 0.42 27.42 -0.11
C ALA A 50 1.13 26.06 -0.15
N GLU A 51 0.45 24.94 -0.41
CA GLU A 51 1.05 23.59 -0.29
C GLU A 51 1.56 23.04 -1.62
N THR A 52 2.89 23.04 -1.80
CA THR A 52 3.57 22.58 -3.01
C THR A 52 4.48 21.38 -2.75
N PRO A 53 4.86 20.62 -3.78
CA PRO A 53 5.86 19.56 -3.65
C PRO A 53 7.19 19.99 -3.03
N GLU A 54 7.62 21.22 -3.31
CA GLU A 54 8.87 21.78 -2.79
C GLU A 54 8.82 22.04 -1.27
N ASN A 55 7.67 22.46 -0.73
CA ASN A 55 7.55 22.87 0.67
C ASN A 55 6.87 21.85 1.61
N SER A 56 6.36 20.72 1.09
CA SER A 56 5.68 19.70 1.91
C SER A 56 6.60 18.85 2.78
N GLY A 57 7.91 18.86 2.50
CA GLY A 57 8.91 18.04 3.20
C GLY A 57 8.83 16.53 2.89
N LEU A 58 8.00 16.11 1.91
CA LEU A 58 7.74 14.68 1.62
C LEU A 58 8.55 14.09 0.44
N ARG A 59 9.48 14.86 -0.16
CA ARG A 59 10.31 14.46 -1.33
C ARG A 59 9.47 13.97 -2.53
N HIS A 60 8.38 14.65 -2.82
CA HIS A 60 7.48 14.31 -3.94
C HIS A 60 7.85 15.10 -5.21
N PRO A 61 7.57 14.56 -6.41
CA PRO A 61 7.74 15.28 -7.68
C PRO A 61 6.65 16.35 -7.87
N GLY A 62 6.91 17.38 -8.70
CA GLY A 62 5.91 18.36 -9.14
C GLY A 62 6.23 19.84 -8.96
N GLY A 63 7.45 20.18 -8.52
CA GLY A 63 7.93 21.57 -8.46
C GLY A 63 7.05 22.46 -7.59
N ASN A 64 6.62 23.59 -8.16
CA ASN A 64 5.85 24.64 -7.48
C ASN A 64 4.34 24.55 -7.68
N GLU A 65 3.83 23.62 -8.48
CA GLU A 65 2.40 23.53 -8.70
C GLU A 65 1.72 22.89 -7.48
N PRO A 66 0.72 23.54 -6.85
CA PRO A 66 0.14 23.02 -5.63
C PRO A 66 -0.55 21.67 -5.80
N TYR A 67 -0.47 20.80 -4.79
CA TYR A 67 -1.02 19.43 -4.88
C TYR A 67 -2.53 19.38 -5.08
N LEU A 68 -3.23 20.35 -4.49
CA LEU A 68 -4.69 20.36 -4.39
C LEU A 68 -5.34 21.34 -5.35
N LYS A 69 -4.58 21.91 -6.31
CA LYS A 69 -5.07 22.88 -7.29
C LYS A 69 -6.32 22.38 -8.02
N GLU A 70 -6.39 21.09 -8.29
CA GLU A 70 -7.51 20.49 -9.02
C GLU A 70 -8.85 20.62 -8.27
N PHE A 71 -8.82 20.83 -6.95
CA PHE A 71 -10.01 21.03 -6.11
C PHE A 71 -10.53 22.47 -6.10
N GLU A 72 -9.80 23.45 -6.63
CA GLU A 72 -10.25 24.86 -6.64
C GLU A 72 -11.65 25.03 -7.24
N VAL A 73 -11.95 24.26 -8.29
CA VAL A 73 -13.22 24.33 -9.03
C VAL A 73 -14.41 23.73 -8.27
N VAL A 74 -14.15 22.99 -7.20
CA VAL A 74 -15.16 22.33 -6.35
C VAL A 74 -15.07 22.80 -4.88
N LEU A 75 -14.31 23.87 -4.61
CA LEU A 75 -14.20 24.43 -3.29
C LEU A 75 -15.52 25.09 -2.87
N ASP A 76 -15.91 24.89 -1.60
CA ASP A 76 -16.98 25.65 -0.99
C ASP A 76 -16.46 27.04 -0.55
N PRO A 77 -17.17 28.15 -0.82
CA PRO A 77 -16.77 29.47 -0.34
C PRO A 77 -16.59 29.56 1.18
N ALA A 78 -17.30 28.73 1.96
CA ALA A 78 -17.14 28.65 3.41
C ALA A 78 -15.94 27.79 3.86
N GLY A 79 -15.23 27.18 2.91
CA GLY A 79 -14.11 26.27 3.13
C GLY A 79 -14.50 24.80 3.01
N GLY A 80 -13.51 23.97 2.66
CA GLY A 80 -13.68 22.56 2.34
C GLY A 80 -14.07 22.31 0.88
N VAL A 81 -13.95 21.06 0.46
CA VAL A 81 -14.42 20.61 -0.86
C VAL A 81 -15.91 20.30 -0.77
N ARG A 82 -16.70 20.81 -1.71
CA ARG A 82 -18.15 20.62 -1.75
C ARG A 82 -18.53 19.14 -1.69
N GLY A 83 -19.42 18.80 -0.76
CA GLY A 83 -19.91 17.44 -0.56
C GLY A 83 -18.94 16.48 0.12
N PHE A 84 -17.72 16.90 0.45
CA PHE A 84 -16.78 16.06 1.19
C PHE A 84 -17.16 15.98 2.68
N ASP A 85 -17.23 14.77 3.21
CA ASP A 85 -17.38 14.50 4.64
C ASP A 85 -16.12 13.81 5.19
N ALA A 86 -15.63 14.27 6.33
CA ALA A 86 -14.39 13.75 6.93
C ALA A 86 -14.45 12.24 7.25
N SER A 87 -15.65 11.67 7.46
CA SER A 87 -15.85 10.24 7.66
C SER A 87 -15.51 9.42 6.41
N PHE A 88 -15.47 10.04 5.22
CA PHE A 88 -15.05 9.35 4.01
C PHE A 88 -13.59 8.90 4.11
N ALA A 89 -12.74 9.59 4.87
CA ALA A 89 -11.31 9.33 4.93
C ALA A 89 -10.98 7.90 5.40
N LEU A 90 -11.37 7.53 6.62
CA LEU A 90 -11.06 6.21 7.20
C LEU A 90 -12.27 5.47 7.77
N ASP A 91 -13.30 6.15 8.23
CA ASP A 91 -14.48 5.55 8.90
C ASP A 91 -15.24 4.66 7.92
N ARG A 92 -15.29 5.10 6.66
CA ARG A 92 -15.90 4.37 5.55
C ARG A 92 -14.85 3.78 4.63
N TYR A 93 -13.72 3.30 5.18
CA TYR A 93 -12.65 2.69 4.39
C TYR A 93 -13.06 1.35 3.77
N TRP A 94 -13.74 0.51 4.56
CA TRP A 94 -14.18 -0.82 4.16
C TRP A 94 -15.62 -0.75 3.67
N ILE A 95 -15.82 -0.61 2.36
CA ILE A 95 -17.16 -0.57 1.75
C ILE A 95 -17.33 -1.78 0.83
N GLU A 96 -18.38 -2.55 1.06
CA GLU A 96 -18.76 -3.65 0.18
C GLU A 96 -19.28 -3.12 -1.16
N PRO A 97 -19.03 -3.80 -2.29
CA PRO A 97 -19.45 -3.31 -3.60
C PRO A 97 -20.94 -2.97 -3.67
N GLU A 98 -21.78 -3.76 -3.01
CA GLU A 98 -23.23 -3.64 -2.99
C GLU A 98 -23.74 -2.56 -2.01
N ALA A 99 -22.91 -2.12 -1.05
CA ALA A 99 -23.34 -1.20 0.01
C ALA A 99 -23.77 0.16 -0.55
N SER A 100 -24.80 0.74 0.05
CA SER A 100 -25.25 2.10 -0.25
C SER A 100 -24.43 3.12 0.54
N ASP A 101 -23.90 4.12 -0.14
CA ASP A 101 -23.33 5.33 0.48
C ASP A 101 -23.59 6.51 -0.47
N LEU A 102 -24.82 7.04 -0.41
CA LEU A 102 -25.28 8.10 -1.32
C LEU A 102 -24.46 9.39 -1.15
N ALA A 103 -24.03 9.71 0.07
CA ALA A 103 -23.24 10.90 0.34
C ALA A 103 -21.86 10.83 -0.34
N GLN A 104 -21.17 9.70 -0.18
CA GLN A 104 -19.88 9.50 -0.83
C GLN A 104 -20.03 9.35 -2.35
N GLN A 105 -21.13 8.75 -2.81
CA GLN A 105 -21.42 8.65 -4.23
C GLN A 105 -21.61 10.04 -4.86
N ALA A 106 -22.41 10.90 -4.25
CA ALA A 106 -22.64 12.27 -4.71
C ALA A 106 -21.34 13.09 -4.74
N TYR A 107 -20.50 12.96 -3.71
CA TYR A 107 -19.18 13.59 -3.67
C TYR A 107 -18.28 13.21 -4.85
N VAL A 108 -18.10 11.90 -5.08
CA VAL A 108 -17.24 11.41 -6.17
C VAL A 108 -17.82 11.78 -7.54
N GLN A 109 -19.14 11.70 -7.69
CA GLN A 109 -19.82 12.14 -8.91
C GLN A 109 -19.58 13.63 -9.17
N GLY A 110 -19.64 14.47 -8.14
CA GLY A 110 -19.34 15.90 -8.23
C GLY A 110 -17.92 16.19 -8.71
N LEU A 111 -16.91 15.43 -8.28
CA LEU A 111 -15.54 15.55 -8.80
C LEU A 111 -15.46 15.15 -10.28
N ILE A 112 -16.10 14.05 -10.65
CA ILE A 112 -16.13 13.55 -12.04
C ILE A 112 -16.82 14.57 -12.96
N ASP A 113 -17.94 15.13 -12.55
CA ASP A 113 -18.70 16.11 -13.33
C ASP A 113 -17.96 17.45 -13.43
N ALA A 114 -17.24 17.85 -12.39
CA ALA A 114 -16.42 19.06 -12.41
C ALA A 114 -15.26 18.96 -13.41
N ALA A 115 -14.63 17.79 -13.57
CA ALA A 115 -13.65 17.56 -14.63
C ALA A 115 -14.29 17.56 -16.02
N ARG A 116 -15.40 16.82 -16.18
CA ARG A 116 -16.09 16.68 -17.47
C ARG A 116 -16.67 17.98 -17.99
N SER A 117 -17.16 18.87 -17.12
CA SER A 117 -17.66 20.19 -17.52
C SER A 117 -16.57 21.11 -18.09
N ARG A 118 -15.30 20.71 -18.00
CA ARG A 118 -14.13 21.37 -18.58
C ARG A 118 -13.47 20.56 -19.70
N ASP A 119 -14.17 19.54 -20.20
CA ASP A 119 -13.65 18.60 -21.21
C ASP A 119 -12.36 17.86 -20.77
N GLU A 120 -12.19 17.66 -19.46
CA GLU A 120 -11.04 16.94 -18.89
C GLU A 120 -11.43 15.52 -18.45
N ILE A 121 -10.46 14.61 -18.54
CA ILE A 121 -10.58 13.23 -18.07
C ILE A 121 -10.29 13.19 -16.56
N PRO A 122 -11.24 12.75 -15.72
CA PRO A 122 -11.03 12.69 -14.27
C PRO A 122 -10.11 11.53 -13.92
N VAL A 123 -9.03 11.83 -13.19
CA VAL A 123 -8.12 10.84 -12.58
C VAL A 123 -8.15 11.03 -11.07
N LEU A 124 -8.52 10.01 -10.32
CA LEU A 124 -8.61 10.05 -8.86
C LEU A 124 -7.57 9.10 -8.25
N ALA A 125 -6.51 9.66 -7.66
CA ALA A 125 -5.42 8.88 -7.08
C ALA A 125 -5.39 8.97 -5.55
N CYS A 126 -5.58 7.86 -4.84
CA CYS A 126 -5.68 7.91 -3.39
C CYS A 126 -5.17 6.65 -2.69
N CYS A 127 -4.51 6.83 -1.56
CA CYS A 127 -4.07 5.73 -0.70
C CYS A 127 -5.14 5.20 0.27
N ARG A 128 -6.36 5.77 0.25
CA ARG A 128 -7.49 5.42 1.12
C ARG A 128 -8.63 4.65 0.44
N THR A 129 -8.40 4.19 -0.79
CA THR A 129 -9.46 3.63 -1.65
C THR A 129 -9.37 2.13 -1.91
N LEU A 130 -8.29 1.44 -1.52
CA LEU A 130 -8.16 -0.01 -1.71
C LEU A 130 -9.33 -0.78 -1.06
N GLY A 131 -9.72 -0.42 0.16
CA GLY A 131 -10.83 -1.05 0.88
C GLY A 131 -12.23 -0.81 0.28
N ARG A 132 -12.34 0.01 -0.77
CA ARG A 132 -13.60 0.33 -1.46
C ARG A 132 -13.48 0.33 -2.99
N ALA A 133 -12.43 -0.29 -3.53
CA ALA A 133 -12.19 -0.29 -4.98
C ALA A 133 -13.36 -0.93 -5.76
N GLY A 134 -13.90 -2.05 -5.26
CA GLY A 134 -15.08 -2.70 -5.87
C GLY A 134 -16.35 -1.85 -5.81
N TRP A 135 -16.56 -1.10 -4.72
CA TRP A 135 -17.65 -0.14 -4.62
C TRP A 135 -17.48 0.97 -5.67
N LEU A 136 -16.30 1.58 -5.76
CA LEU A 136 -16.02 2.60 -6.78
C LEU A 136 -16.25 2.08 -8.20
N LYS A 137 -15.73 0.89 -8.53
CA LYS A 137 -15.88 0.26 -9.86
C LYS A 137 -17.35 0.05 -10.21
N ARG A 138 -18.15 -0.48 -9.28
CA ARG A 138 -19.57 -0.76 -9.53
C ARG A 138 -20.40 0.51 -9.73
N ARG A 139 -20.05 1.63 -9.08
CA ARG A 139 -20.83 2.88 -9.15
C ARG A 139 -20.40 3.79 -10.31
N PHE A 140 -19.10 3.84 -10.62
CA PHE A 140 -18.56 4.82 -11.58
C PHE A 140 -18.00 4.19 -12.86
N GLY A 141 -17.88 2.85 -12.92
CA GLY A 141 -17.20 2.18 -14.02
C GLY A 141 -15.77 2.71 -14.17
N GLY A 142 -15.32 2.94 -15.40
CA GLY A 142 -14.00 3.50 -15.66
C GLY A 142 -12.87 2.48 -15.55
N PHE A 143 -11.64 2.99 -15.50
CA PHE A 143 -10.41 2.19 -15.51
C PHE A 143 -9.72 2.25 -14.13
N HIS A 144 -9.52 1.09 -13.51
CA HIS A 144 -9.08 0.94 -12.13
C HIS A 144 -7.69 0.32 -12.09
N ILE A 145 -6.76 1.09 -11.53
CA ILE A 145 -5.35 0.73 -11.38
C ILE A 145 -5.08 0.45 -9.91
N VAL A 146 -4.52 -0.71 -9.59
CA VAL A 146 -4.04 -1.04 -8.23
C VAL A 146 -2.52 -1.05 -8.20
N LEU A 147 -1.94 -0.24 -7.32
CA LEU A 147 -0.49 -0.17 -7.09
C LEU A 147 -0.06 -1.11 -5.97
N VAL A 148 0.90 -1.98 -6.25
CA VAL A 148 1.48 -2.93 -5.28
C VAL A 148 2.97 -2.69 -5.14
N ARG A 149 3.42 -2.48 -3.89
CA ARG A 149 4.84 -2.35 -3.51
C ARG A 149 5.25 -3.50 -2.61
N ASP A 150 6.54 -3.80 -2.59
CA ASP A 150 7.17 -4.66 -1.60
C ASP A 150 6.78 -4.21 -0.18
N PRO A 151 6.12 -5.07 0.59
CA PRO A 151 5.56 -4.68 1.88
C PRO A 151 6.64 -4.26 2.89
N ILE A 152 7.84 -4.83 2.79
CA ILE A 152 8.96 -4.48 3.68
C ILE A 152 9.47 -3.08 3.37
N GLN A 153 9.77 -2.79 2.11
CA GLN A 153 10.23 -1.47 1.68
C GLN A 153 9.16 -0.39 1.87
N GLN A 154 7.88 -0.74 1.67
CA GLN A 154 6.76 0.17 1.91
C GLN A 154 6.65 0.53 3.41
N TRP A 155 6.71 -0.47 4.30
CA TRP A 155 6.71 -0.25 5.74
C TRP A 155 7.92 0.57 6.20
N LEU A 156 9.12 0.18 5.76
CA LEU A 156 10.36 0.91 6.08
C LEU A 156 10.28 2.38 5.65
N SER A 157 9.63 2.67 4.52
CA SER A 157 9.51 4.02 3.98
C SER A 157 8.81 5.01 4.91
N PHE A 158 7.80 4.59 5.67
CA PHE A 158 7.23 5.44 6.71
C PHE A 158 7.85 5.18 8.07
N TYR A 159 8.26 3.95 8.39
CA TYR A 159 8.84 3.63 9.69
C TYR A 159 10.15 4.42 9.94
N SER A 160 10.96 4.64 8.90
CA SER A 160 12.19 5.43 9.00
C SER A 160 11.95 6.91 9.31
N LEU A 161 10.72 7.42 9.20
CA LEU A 161 10.37 8.81 9.49
C LEU A 161 10.03 9.04 10.98
N ARG A 162 10.04 7.99 11.82
CA ARG A 162 9.81 8.12 13.26
C ARG A 162 10.82 9.10 13.88
N ARG A 163 10.32 10.13 14.57
CA ARG A 163 11.12 11.06 15.38
C ARG A 163 10.86 10.81 16.86
N ARG A 164 11.88 10.36 17.60
CA ARG A 164 11.73 9.78 18.96
C ARG A 164 10.80 8.53 18.87
N PRO A 165 10.48 7.75 19.93
CA PRO A 165 9.76 6.48 19.75
C PRO A 165 8.29 6.62 19.28
N ARG A 166 7.87 7.80 18.80
CA ARG A 166 6.49 8.11 18.38
C ARG A 166 6.18 7.50 16.99
N PRO A 167 5.07 6.76 16.84
CA PRO A 167 4.56 6.32 15.56
C PRO A 167 4.31 7.48 14.62
N THR A 168 4.58 7.26 13.34
CA THR A 168 4.22 8.19 12.26
C THR A 168 2.72 8.25 12.06
N TYR A 169 2.23 9.28 11.37
CA TYR A 169 0.83 9.37 10.97
C TYR A 169 0.36 8.11 10.22
N PHE A 170 1.18 7.60 9.30
CA PHE A 170 0.90 6.38 8.55
C PHE A 170 0.68 5.17 9.47
N GLU A 171 1.52 4.98 10.48
CA GLU A 171 1.34 3.89 11.44
C GLU A 171 0.05 4.04 12.25
N LEU A 172 -0.30 5.26 12.64
CA LEU A 172 -1.53 5.54 13.37
C LEU A 172 -2.76 5.20 12.52
N CYS A 173 -2.76 5.52 11.22
CA CYS A 173 -3.84 5.13 10.30
C CYS A 173 -3.99 3.60 10.22
N HIS A 174 -2.89 2.85 10.14
CA HIS A 174 -2.97 1.38 10.12
C HIS A 174 -3.50 0.82 11.45
N TYR A 175 -3.12 1.40 12.60
CA TYR A 175 -3.70 0.98 13.88
C TYR A 175 -5.21 1.20 13.94
N VAL A 176 -5.68 2.37 13.47
CA VAL A 176 -7.12 2.68 13.39
C VAL A 176 -7.84 1.71 12.47
N LEU A 177 -7.35 1.55 11.23
CA LEU A 177 -7.98 0.66 10.24
C LEU A 177 -8.06 -0.79 10.71
N LEU A 178 -7.01 -1.31 11.33
CA LEU A 178 -7.03 -2.68 11.85
C LEU A 178 -8.02 -2.80 13.01
N SER A 179 -8.08 -1.81 13.90
CA SER A 179 -9.00 -1.84 15.04
C SER A 179 -10.48 -1.83 14.63
N GLU A 180 -10.78 -1.30 13.45
CA GLU A 180 -12.14 -1.14 12.91
C GLU A 180 -12.52 -2.22 11.89
N MET A 181 -11.60 -3.14 11.59
CA MET A 181 -11.82 -4.19 10.59
C MET A 181 -12.68 -5.33 11.15
N THR A 182 -14.00 -5.21 11.02
CA THR A 182 -14.97 -6.19 11.55
C THR A 182 -14.73 -7.60 11.02
N ALA A 183 -14.45 -7.75 9.71
CA ALA A 183 -14.23 -9.05 9.06
C ALA A 183 -13.03 -9.83 9.64
N CYS A 184 -12.08 -9.13 10.26
CA CYS A 184 -10.90 -9.74 10.87
C CYS A 184 -10.78 -9.38 12.36
N ARG A 185 -11.89 -9.10 13.07
CA ARG A 185 -11.88 -8.63 14.46
C ARG A 185 -11.07 -9.52 15.40
N VAL A 186 -11.18 -10.85 15.28
CA VAL A 186 -10.42 -11.81 16.10
C VAL A 186 -8.91 -11.68 15.83
N ALA A 187 -8.52 -11.61 14.56
CA ALA A 187 -7.13 -11.43 14.15
C ALA A 187 -6.58 -10.06 14.60
N ALA A 188 -7.38 -9.00 14.42
CA ALA A 188 -7.06 -7.66 14.87
C ALA A 188 -6.83 -7.61 16.38
N ARG A 189 -7.72 -8.21 17.19
CA ARG A 189 -7.56 -8.34 18.64
C ARG A 189 -6.30 -9.10 19.02
N ARG A 190 -5.97 -10.18 18.30
CA ARG A 190 -4.75 -10.97 18.52
C ARG A 190 -3.48 -10.16 18.22
N VAL A 191 -3.47 -9.39 17.14
CA VAL A 191 -2.32 -8.56 16.74
C VAL A 191 -2.18 -7.34 17.67
N LEU A 192 -3.27 -6.64 17.97
CA LEU A 192 -3.27 -5.42 18.79
C LEU A 192 -3.19 -5.70 20.30
N GLY A 193 -3.48 -6.93 20.72
CA GLY A 193 -3.47 -7.34 22.13
C GLY A 193 -4.68 -6.85 22.93
N GLY A 194 -5.82 -6.62 22.28
CA GLY A 194 -7.05 -6.14 22.91
C GLY A 194 -8.05 -5.54 21.91
N ASP A 195 -9.28 -5.36 22.37
CA ASP A 195 -10.32 -4.62 21.63
C ASP A 195 -10.10 -3.11 21.78
N PHE A 196 -10.63 -2.36 20.82
CA PHE A 196 -10.53 -0.91 20.79
C PHE A 196 -11.88 -0.31 20.43
N GLU A 197 -12.41 0.51 21.33
CA GLU A 197 -13.61 1.28 21.05
C GLU A 197 -13.22 2.54 20.26
N SER A 198 -13.58 2.53 18.99
CA SER A 198 -13.38 3.66 18.07
C SER A 198 -14.62 4.56 18.09
N ALA A 199 -14.74 5.42 19.11
CA ALA A 199 -15.74 6.48 19.12
C ALA A 199 -15.09 7.85 18.86
N GLY A 200 -15.81 8.73 18.17
CA GLY A 200 -15.42 10.11 17.92
C GLY A 200 -14.64 10.34 16.62
N SER A 201 -14.20 11.58 16.45
CA SER A 201 -13.48 12.06 15.26
C SER A 201 -12.20 11.26 15.00
N LEU A 202 -11.75 11.25 13.75
CA LEU A 202 -10.48 10.63 13.37
C LEU A 202 -9.31 11.14 14.22
N ALA A 203 -9.26 12.45 14.50
CA ALA A 203 -8.22 13.04 15.35
C ALA A 203 -8.21 12.44 16.77
N GLN A 204 -9.38 12.23 17.37
CA GLN A 204 -9.51 11.60 18.69
C GLN A 204 -9.03 10.14 18.64
N ARG A 205 -9.48 9.36 17.65
CA ARG A 205 -9.05 7.97 17.47
C ARG A 205 -7.54 7.84 17.27
N LEU A 206 -6.95 8.68 16.41
CA LEU A 206 -5.50 8.77 16.21
C LEU A 206 -4.76 9.10 17.53
N ALA A 207 -5.30 9.98 18.37
CA ALA A 207 -4.72 10.31 19.66
C ALA A 207 -4.75 9.13 20.65
N VAL A 208 -5.83 8.34 20.65
CA VAL A 208 -5.97 7.14 21.50
C VAL A 208 -4.97 6.07 21.06
N VAL A 209 -4.93 5.70 19.77
CA VAL A 209 -3.94 4.70 19.29
C VAL A 209 -2.50 5.19 19.48
N ARG A 210 -2.24 6.49 19.32
CA ARG A 210 -0.93 7.09 19.61
C ARG A 210 -0.56 6.90 21.08
N ARG A 211 -1.46 7.21 22.01
CA ARG A 211 -1.19 7.07 23.45
C ARG A 211 -0.86 5.62 23.82
N ARG A 212 -1.57 4.67 23.22
CA ARG A 212 -1.40 3.23 23.46
C ARG A 212 -0.10 2.69 22.88
N PHE A 213 0.22 3.03 21.62
CA PHE A 213 1.29 2.38 20.86
C PHE A 213 2.57 3.23 20.71
N LYS A 214 2.66 4.39 21.39
CA LYS A 214 3.84 5.30 21.34
C LYS A 214 5.19 4.68 21.73
N ARG A 215 5.21 3.46 22.26
CA ARG A 215 6.43 2.74 22.66
C ARG A 215 6.41 1.28 22.23
N SER A 216 5.47 0.92 21.35
CA SER A 216 5.37 -0.45 20.87
C SER A 216 6.58 -0.85 20.02
N PRO A 217 6.99 -2.12 20.07
CA PRO A 217 8.10 -2.61 19.27
C PRO A 217 7.80 -2.50 17.78
N ALA A 218 8.85 -2.40 16.97
CA ALA A 218 8.78 -2.35 15.50
C ALA A 218 7.94 -3.50 14.92
N ARG A 219 8.03 -4.69 15.53
CA ARG A 219 7.26 -5.88 15.16
C ARG A 219 5.76 -5.63 15.13
N LEU A 220 5.20 -4.94 16.12
CA LEU A 220 3.77 -4.65 16.16
C LEU A 220 3.37 -3.71 15.00
N SER A 221 4.15 -2.66 14.76
CA SER A 221 3.92 -1.74 13.62
C SER A 221 3.92 -2.50 12.30
N PHE A 222 4.90 -3.37 12.07
CA PHE A 222 4.98 -4.17 10.86
C PHE A 222 3.80 -5.14 10.73
N GLN A 223 3.41 -5.83 11.80
CA GLN A 223 2.28 -6.77 11.76
C GLN A 223 0.95 -6.08 11.46
N VAL A 224 0.70 -4.91 12.08
CA VAL A 224 -0.51 -4.13 11.82
C VAL A 224 -0.53 -3.60 10.39
N PHE A 225 0.60 -3.05 9.92
CA PHE A 225 0.74 -2.62 8.53
C PHE A 225 0.43 -3.78 7.58
N LEU A 226 1.05 -4.94 7.77
CA LEU A 226 0.90 -6.07 6.86
C LEU A 226 -0.53 -6.63 6.87
N ALA A 227 -1.19 -6.65 8.03
CA ALA A 227 -2.58 -7.08 8.15
C ALA A 227 -3.51 -6.20 7.30
N VAL A 228 -3.39 -4.87 7.44
CA VAL A 228 -4.15 -3.91 6.63
C VAL A 228 -3.75 -4.01 5.16
N TRP A 229 -2.46 -4.12 4.86
CA TRP A 229 -1.95 -4.27 3.49
C TRP A 229 -2.58 -5.48 2.79
N LEU A 230 -2.59 -6.65 3.44
CA LEU A 230 -3.17 -7.88 2.90
C LEU A 230 -4.68 -7.72 2.68
N ALA A 231 -5.42 -7.29 3.70
CA ALA A 231 -6.86 -7.12 3.63
C ALA A 231 -7.26 -6.14 2.52
N SER A 232 -6.58 -4.99 2.44
CA SER A 232 -6.81 -3.97 1.42
C SER A 232 -6.57 -4.48 0.00
N HIS A 233 -5.45 -5.17 -0.24
CA HIS A 233 -5.14 -5.66 -1.59
C HIS A 233 -6.02 -6.84 -1.99
N LEU A 234 -6.29 -7.79 -1.09
CA LEU A 234 -7.21 -8.90 -1.37
C LEU A 234 -8.61 -8.39 -1.73
N LYS A 235 -9.06 -7.29 -1.10
CA LYS A 235 -10.33 -6.65 -1.45
C LYS A 235 -10.28 -5.88 -2.78
N ALA A 236 -9.15 -5.26 -3.13
CA ALA A 236 -9.06 -4.41 -4.31
C ALA A 236 -8.75 -5.17 -5.61
N LEU A 237 -7.88 -6.17 -5.56
CA LEU A 237 -7.33 -6.85 -6.74
C LEU A 237 -8.38 -7.49 -7.66
N PRO A 238 -9.48 -8.10 -7.15
CA PRO A 238 -10.53 -8.65 -8.01
C PRO A 238 -11.24 -7.61 -8.88
N HIS A 239 -11.09 -6.32 -8.58
CA HIS A 239 -11.74 -5.21 -9.27
C HIS A 239 -10.78 -4.33 -10.07
N ALA A 240 -9.51 -4.70 -10.14
CA ALA A 240 -8.50 -3.98 -10.90
C ALA A 240 -8.56 -4.35 -12.39
N ASP A 241 -8.54 -3.35 -13.27
CA ASP A 241 -8.29 -3.56 -14.70
C ASP A 241 -6.79 -3.66 -14.98
N LEU A 242 -5.97 -3.00 -14.15
CA LEU A 242 -4.51 -3.05 -14.23
C LEU A 242 -3.89 -3.10 -12.83
N VAL A 243 -2.91 -3.99 -12.66
CA VAL A 243 -2.11 -4.08 -11.43
C VAL A 243 -0.67 -3.69 -11.76
N ILE A 244 -0.16 -2.66 -11.09
CA ILE A 244 1.19 -2.15 -11.29
C ILE A 244 2.07 -2.59 -10.12
N ASP A 245 3.10 -3.38 -10.42
CA ASP A 245 4.21 -3.64 -9.50
C ASP A 245 5.16 -2.43 -9.54
N VAL A 246 5.06 -1.55 -8.55
CA VAL A 246 5.84 -0.29 -8.56
C VAL A 246 7.34 -0.51 -8.36
N ASP A 247 7.76 -1.65 -7.80
CA ASP A 247 9.18 -1.97 -7.67
C ASP A 247 9.77 -2.41 -9.01
N ARG A 248 8.97 -3.12 -9.83
CA ARG A 248 9.35 -3.52 -11.18
C ARG A 248 9.31 -2.32 -12.15
N LEU A 249 8.29 -1.45 -12.02
CA LEU A 249 8.12 -0.26 -12.87
C LEU A 249 9.40 0.58 -12.94
N ALA A 250 10.08 0.72 -11.81
CA ALA A 250 11.28 1.53 -11.68
C ALA A 250 12.58 0.86 -12.19
N ARG A 251 12.56 -0.44 -12.50
CA ARG A 251 13.76 -1.26 -12.78
C ARG A 251 13.73 -1.94 -14.14
N ASP A 252 12.55 -2.09 -14.72
CA ASP A 252 12.32 -2.81 -15.98
C ASP A 252 11.60 -1.89 -16.96
N GLN A 253 12.36 -1.34 -17.91
CA GLN A 253 11.83 -0.40 -18.90
C GLN A 253 10.91 -1.06 -19.93
N ALA A 254 11.05 -2.37 -20.17
CA ALA A 254 10.09 -3.08 -21.01
C ALA A 254 8.74 -3.15 -20.29
N TYR A 255 8.75 -3.50 -19.00
CA TYR A 255 7.54 -3.48 -18.17
C TYR A 255 6.92 -2.09 -18.06
N ALA A 256 7.73 -1.03 -17.96
CA ALA A 256 7.21 0.34 -17.95
C ALA A 256 6.42 0.65 -19.23
N ARG A 257 6.96 0.32 -20.41
CA ARG A 257 6.27 0.47 -21.70
C ARG A 257 5.01 -0.38 -21.81
N ASP A 258 5.03 -1.62 -21.28
CA ASP A 258 3.84 -2.47 -21.24
C ASP A 258 2.73 -1.84 -20.40
N VAL A 259 3.10 -1.24 -19.26
CA VAL A 259 2.17 -0.52 -18.37
C VAL A 259 1.61 0.73 -19.06
N GLU A 260 2.45 1.53 -19.73
CA GLU A 260 2.00 2.68 -20.53
C GLU A 260 1.01 2.26 -21.62
N GLY A 261 1.32 1.17 -22.34
CA GLY A 261 0.44 0.60 -23.36
C GLY A 261 -0.90 0.13 -22.80
N ALA A 262 -0.89 -0.54 -21.64
CA ALA A 262 -2.12 -0.98 -20.97
C ALA A 262 -2.99 0.19 -20.50
N ILE A 263 -2.38 1.26 -19.96
CA ILE A 263 -3.11 2.48 -19.58
C ILE A 263 -3.70 3.17 -20.81
N ALA A 264 -2.93 3.27 -21.90
CA ALA A 264 -3.40 3.85 -23.15
C ALA A 264 -4.59 3.08 -23.74
N ALA A 265 -4.51 1.74 -23.75
CA ALA A 265 -5.59 0.88 -24.22
C ALA A 265 -6.84 0.96 -23.33
N GLY A 266 -6.67 1.00 -22.01
CA GLY A 266 -7.78 0.97 -21.06
C GLY A 266 -8.45 2.32 -20.76
N SER A 267 -7.71 3.42 -20.90
CA SER A 267 -8.17 4.77 -20.50
C SER A 267 -8.04 5.84 -21.59
N GLY A 268 -7.28 5.58 -22.66
CA GLY A 268 -6.92 6.58 -23.66
C GLY A 268 -5.81 7.55 -23.22
N LEU A 269 -5.42 7.54 -21.94
CA LEU A 269 -4.34 8.38 -21.40
C LEU A 269 -2.96 7.77 -21.66
N ARG A 270 -1.96 8.61 -21.83
CA ARG A 270 -0.57 8.21 -22.11
C ARG A 270 0.39 8.86 -21.12
N PRO A 271 0.35 8.50 -19.83
CA PRO A 271 1.42 8.90 -18.91
C PRO A 271 2.74 8.30 -19.39
N ASP A 272 3.82 9.06 -19.30
CA ASP A 272 5.18 8.58 -19.61
C ASP A 272 5.87 8.16 -18.30
N PHE A 273 6.49 6.98 -18.24
CA PHE A 273 7.20 6.45 -17.08
C PHE A 273 8.70 6.23 -17.36
N SER A 274 9.24 6.75 -18.46
CA SER A 274 10.65 6.59 -18.84
C SER A 274 11.63 7.13 -17.78
N ASP A 275 11.18 8.12 -17.01
CA ASP A 275 11.90 8.74 -15.89
C ASP A 275 11.70 8.03 -14.54
N CYS A 276 10.96 6.91 -14.51
CA CYS A 276 10.72 6.19 -13.25
C CYS A 276 12.05 5.69 -12.67
N ARG A 277 12.25 5.97 -11.39
CA ARG A 277 13.44 5.58 -10.63
C ARG A 277 13.03 5.01 -9.28
N ALA A 278 13.69 3.93 -8.89
CA ALA A 278 13.50 3.36 -7.57
C ALA A 278 14.21 4.28 -6.57
N PRO A 279 13.58 4.62 -5.43
CA PRO A 279 14.33 5.20 -4.33
C PRO A 279 15.47 4.23 -3.96
N ALA A 280 16.62 4.77 -3.56
CA ALA A 280 17.68 3.96 -2.98
C ALA A 280 17.09 3.07 -1.88
N PRO A 281 17.42 1.76 -1.83
CA PRO A 281 16.95 0.89 -0.77
C PRO A 281 17.27 1.52 0.58
N HIS A 282 16.34 1.41 1.53
CA HIS A 282 16.67 1.80 2.90
C HIS A 282 17.81 0.88 3.35
N GLY A 283 19.02 1.42 3.51
CA GLY A 283 20.27 0.69 3.75
C GLY A 283 20.39 0.04 5.13
N ILE A 284 19.26 -0.27 5.76
CA ILE A 284 19.15 -0.83 7.11
C ILE A 284 18.38 -2.14 6.97
N ALA A 285 18.96 -3.24 7.45
CA ALA A 285 18.23 -4.48 7.62
C ALA A 285 16.95 -4.19 8.43
N PRO A 286 15.77 -4.69 8.02
CA PRO A 286 14.54 -4.42 8.75
C PRO A 286 14.74 -4.71 10.25
N PRO A 287 14.37 -3.80 11.17
CA PRO A 287 14.60 -3.98 12.61
C PRO A 287 13.62 -4.99 13.23
N VAL A 288 13.22 -5.98 12.46
CA VAL A 288 12.21 -7.00 12.77
C VAL A 288 12.58 -8.30 12.03
N GLU A 289 12.31 -9.44 12.67
CA GLU A 289 12.29 -10.76 12.04
C GLU A 289 11.08 -10.87 11.08
N TRP A 290 11.15 -10.12 9.97
CA TRP A 290 10.00 -9.81 9.15
C TRP A 290 9.34 -11.06 8.55
N ARG A 291 10.12 -12.10 8.23
CA ARG A 291 9.57 -13.37 7.70
C ARG A 291 8.68 -14.05 8.74
N GLN A 292 9.14 -14.13 9.99
CA GLN A 292 8.36 -14.71 11.08
C GLN A 292 7.13 -13.84 11.37
N ALA A 293 7.30 -12.52 11.40
CA ALA A 293 6.20 -11.60 11.62
C ALA A 293 5.14 -11.68 10.50
N ALA A 294 5.57 -11.85 9.25
CA ALA A 294 4.68 -11.99 8.10
C ALA A 294 3.86 -13.28 8.17
N ARG A 295 4.50 -14.42 8.45
CA ARG A 295 3.81 -15.70 8.66
C ARG A 295 2.79 -15.60 9.79
N ALA A 296 3.17 -14.99 10.92
CA ALA A 296 2.27 -14.81 12.05
C ALA A 296 1.02 -13.98 11.70
N VAL A 297 1.11 -13.01 10.78
CA VAL A 297 -0.05 -12.25 10.29
C VAL A 297 -0.91 -13.11 9.37
N VAL A 298 -0.28 -13.80 8.41
CA VAL A 298 -1.00 -14.71 7.49
C VAL A 298 -1.77 -15.77 8.26
N ASP A 299 -1.15 -16.38 9.26
CA ASP A 299 -1.78 -17.39 10.13
C ASP A 299 -2.86 -16.77 11.01
N ALA A 300 -2.63 -15.58 11.58
CA ALA A 300 -3.61 -14.93 12.45
C ALA A 300 -4.88 -14.50 11.70
N MET A 301 -4.76 -14.18 10.41
CA MET A 301 -5.86 -13.75 9.54
C MET A 301 -6.43 -14.89 8.67
N ASP A 302 -5.90 -16.11 8.81
CA ASP A 302 -6.27 -17.28 7.99
C ASP A 302 -6.17 -17.04 6.48
N LEU A 303 -5.09 -16.37 6.04
CA LEU A 303 -4.93 -15.92 4.66
C LEU A 303 -4.08 -16.87 3.80
N ARG A 304 -3.78 -18.08 4.27
CA ARG A 304 -2.90 -19.01 3.55
C ARG A 304 -3.46 -19.31 2.16
N GLU A 305 -4.72 -19.73 2.07
CA GLU A 305 -5.35 -20.07 0.80
C GLU A 305 -5.48 -18.83 -0.12
N ALA A 306 -5.77 -17.66 0.44
CA ALA A 306 -5.87 -16.42 -0.32
C ALA A 306 -4.52 -15.95 -0.91
N ILE A 307 -3.38 -16.44 -0.40
CA ILE A 307 -2.03 -16.03 -0.81
C ILE A 307 -1.32 -17.10 -1.65
N VAL A 308 -1.51 -18.39 -1.35
CA VAL A 308 -0.82 -19.50 -2.05
C VAL A 308 -1.76 -20.45 -2.79
N GLY A 309 -3.07 -20.28 -2.63
CA GLY A 309 -4.06 -21.13 -3.27
C GLY A 309 -4.15 -20.90 -4.79
N PRO A 310 -4.85 -21.79 -5.53
CA PRO A 310 -4.94 -21.71 -7.00
C PRO A 310 -5.54 -20.40 -7.53
N GLY A 311 -6.40 -19.75 -6.73
CA GLY A 311 -7.00 -18.45 -7.06
C GLY A 311 -6.26 -17.23 -6.52
N ALA A 312 -5.10 -17.42 -5.88
CA ALA A 312 -4.39 -16.32 -5.25
C ALA A 312 -3.84 -15.33 -6.30
N PRO A 313 -3.98 -14.00 -6.08
CA PRO A 313 -3.39 -13.02 -6.99
C PRO A 313 -1.86 -13.22 -7.08
N PRO A 314 -1.29 -13.51 -8.28
CA PRO A 314 0.13 -13.85 -8.41
C PRO A 314 1.08 -12.79 -7.86
N ILE A 315 0.68 -11.52 -7.91
CA ILE A 315 1.46 -10.40 -7.37
C ILE A 315 1.66 -10.53 -5.85
N LEU A 316 0.64 -10.93 -5.09
CA LEU A 316 0.73 -11.05 -3.63
C LEU A 316 1.65 -12.21 -3.26
N PHE A 317 1.50 -13.34 -3.96
CA PHE A 317 2.42 -14.47 -3.80
C PHE A 317 3.87 -14.04 -4.04
N ARG A 318 4.16 -13.37 -5.18
CA ARG A 318 5.54 -12.92 -5.48
C ARG A 318 6.12 -12.00 -4.41
N LYS A 319 5.31 -11.06 -3.88
CA LYS A 319 5.76 -10.13 -2.83
C LYS A 319 5.99 -10.82 -1.48
N LEU A 320 5.29 -11.91 -1.19
CA LEU A 320 5.39 -12.64 0.08
C LEU A 320 6.22 -13.91 0.00
N ALA A 321 6.56 -14.38 -1.21
CA ALA A 321 7.35 -15.57 -1.43
C ALA A 321 8.62 -15.62 -0.57
N PRO A 322 9.41 -14.54 -0.41
CA PRO A 322 10.61 -14.64 0.42
C PRO A 322 10.33 -14.76 1.93
N ALA A 323 9.12 -14.42 2.41
CA ALA A 323 8.66 -14.74 3.78
C ALA A 323 8.14 -16.18 3.92
N LEU A 324 7.52 -16.70 2.86
CA LEU A 324 6.89 -18.02 2.85
C LEU A 324 7.86 -19.14 2.46
N ALA A 325 8.95 -18.83 1.75
CA ALA A 325 9.86 -19.80 1.14
C ALA A 325 10.81 -20.53 2.10
N ALA A 326 10.94 -20.15 3.38
CA ALA A 326 11.79 -20.88 4.31
C ALA A 326 11.44 -20.71 5.80
N LEU A 327 11.13 -21.85 6.43
CA LEU A 327 12.01 -22.44 7.43
C LEU A 327 12.60 -23.72 6.80
N PRO A 328 13.89 -24.05 6.96
CA PRO A 328 14.28 -25.46 6.84
C PRO A 328 13.48 -26.24 7.89
N ASP A 329 12.98 -27.43 7.53
CA ASP A 329 12.29 -28.31 8.46
C ASP A 329 13.11 -28.42 9.76
N ALA A 330 12.52 -28.08 10.90
CA ALA A 330 13.18 -28.24 12.19
C ALA A 330 13.59 -29.70 12.45
N ARG A 331 12.97 -30.66 11.73
CA ARG A 331 13.34 -32.08 11.72
C ARG A 331 14.58 -32.40 10.86
N ALA A 332 14.87 -31.60 9.83
CA ALA A 332 16.08 -31.70 9.02
C ALA A 332 17.30 -31.09 9.74
N GLY A 333 17.10 -30.06 10.57
CA GLY A 333 18.19 -29.41 11.31
C GLY A 333 18.83 -30.28 12.40
N ILE A 334 18.08 -31.17 13.05
CA ILE A 334 18.62 -32.06 14.09
C ILE A 334 19.32 -33.27 13.46
N THR A 335 18.72 -33.90 12.45
CA THR A 335 19.34 -35.03 11.74
C THR A 335 20.58 -34.60 10.96
N MET A 336 20.59 -33.40 10.36
CA MET A 336 21.76 -32.87 9.67
C MET A 336 22.87 -32.43 10.65
N ARG A 337 22.53 -31.85 11.81
CA ARG A 337 23.52 -31.54 12.86
C ARG A 337 24.08 -32.79 13.54
N ILE A 338 23.30 -33.85 13.70
CA ILE A 338 23.77 -35.15 14.19
C ILE A 338 24.63 -35.84 13.12
N ALA A 339 24.26 -35.74 11.84
CA ALA A 339 25.06 -36.27 10.73
C ALA A 339 26.39 -35.51 10.55
N GLU A 340 26.43 -34.19 10.77
CA GLU A 340 27.67 -33.41 10.81
C GLU A 340 28.52 -33.72 12.05
N ALA A 341 27.90 -33.91 13.22
CA ALA A 341 28.62 -34.28 14.45
C ALA A 341 29.19 -35.71 14.39
N LEU A 342 28.49 -36.66 13.77
CA LEU A 342 28.95 -38.04 13.58
C LEU A 342 29.90 -38.18 12.38
N GLY A 343 29.67 -37.42 11.30
CA GLY A 343 30.54 -37.38 10.13
C GLY A 343 31.89 -36.69 10.41
N GLY A 344 31.91 -35.68 11.28
CA GLY A 344 33.10 -34.98 11.72
C GLY A 344 34.04 -35.81 12.61
N LEU A 345 33.54 -36.87 13.24
CA LEU A 345 34.32 -37.75 14.13
C LEU A 345 34.93 -38.98 13.42
N ILE A 346 34.54 -39.28 12.17
CA ILE A 346 35.03 -40.46 11.45
C ILE A 346 35.81 -40.09 10.16
N GLY A 347 35.68 -38.86 9.66
CA GLY A 347 36.29 -38.44 8.37
C GLY A 347 37.76 -38.00 8.39
N GLY A 348 38.40 -37.81 9.55
CA GLY A 348 39.74 -37.22 9.62
C GLY A 348 40.92 -38.20 9.51
N ALA A 349 40.77 -39.44 9.99
CA ALA A 349 41.89 -40.40 10.07
C ALA A 349 41.90 -41.44 8.94
N ALA A 350 40.76 -41.67 8.26
CA ALA A 350 40.66 -42.66 7.19
C ALA A 350 41.14 -42.14 5.82
N LEU A 351 41.00 -40.83 5.55
CA LEU A 351 41.37 -40.24 4.26
C LEU A 351 42.91 -40.10 4.09
N ALA A 352 43.65 -39.94 5.20
CA ALA A 352 45.11 -39.87 5.17
C ALA A 352 45.78 -41.23 4.88
N ARG A 353 45.11 -42.37 5.18
CA ARG A 353 45.65 -43.71 4.90
C ARG A 353 45.35 -44.21 3.48
N LEU A 354 44.33 -43.68 2.80
CA LEU A 354 44.05 -44.03 1.40
C LEU A 354 44.99 -43.30 0.42
N GLN A 355 45.38 -42.06 0.69
CA GLN A 355 46.26 -41.29 -0.19
C GLN A 355 47.73 -41.75 -0.18
N ALA A 356 48.18 -42.46 0.87
CA ALA A 356 49.54 -43.02 0.94
C ALA A 356 49.70 -44.33 0.14
N ARG A 357 48.60 -45.07 -0.14
CA ARG A 357 48.65 -46.34 -0.90
C ARG A 357 48.57 -46.16 -2.42
N VAL A 358 48.05 -45.03 -2.90
CA VAL A 358 47.93 -44.72 -4.34
C VAL A 358 49.22 -44.12 -4.92
N ARG A 359 50.19 -43.72 -4.09
CA ARG A 359 51.50 -43.19 -4.55
C ARG A 359 52.64 -44.22 -4.59
N ARG A 360 52.34 -45.52 -4.41
CA ARG A 360 53.33 -46.62 -4.47
C ARG A 360 52.85 -47.85 -5.24
N ALA A 361 51.95 -47.69 -6.20
CA ALA A 361 51.53 -48.74 -7.13
C ALA A 361 51.86 -48.32 -8.56
#